data_AF-C9SE63-F1
#
_entry.id   AF-C9SE63-F1
#
_cell.length_a   1.000
_cell.length_b   1.000
_cell.length_c   1.000
_cell.angle_alpha   90.00
_cell.angle_beta   90.00
_cell.angle_gamma   90.00
#
_symmetry.space_group_name_H-M   'P 1'
#
loop_
_entity.id
_entity.type
_entity.pdbx_description
1 polymer ?
#
loop_
_entity_poly.entity_id
_entity_poly.type
_entity_poly.pdbx_seq_one_letter_code
_entity_poly.pdbx_strand_id
1 'polypeptide(L)'
;MVKFSILTSVFALASAVSAQCGSGTPDARVTSSGSTFTATRGSSTVYSGTDYRAAIQAAVDSINSGQRVSVIASGSIGASTISIGSGKIFEGCGTINVSSRSGRGAIESVNTNNVQIPFLTMTGSPYFGLRFYGTSGLRLGRITMNLSAGLGIRSSPATAARPAS
;
A
#
# COMPACT_ATOMS: atom_id res chain seq x y z
N MET A 1 -16.64 48.65 -27.48
CA MET A 1 -15.91 48.16 -26.29
C MET A 1 -16.69 46.98 -25.72
N VAL A 2 -16.14 45.76 -25.79
CA VAL A 2 -15.64 44.96 -24.64
C VAL A 2 -16.82 44.44 -23.80
N LYS A 3 -17.07 43.13 -23.62
CA LYS A 3 -16.16 42.13 -23.03
C LYS A 3 -16.73 40.72 -23.26
N PHE A 4 -15.88 39.81 -23.73
CA PHE A 4 -16.10 38.36 -23.67
C PHE A 4 -16.14 37.90 -22.21
N SER A 5 -17.14 37.12 -21.83
CA SER A 5 -17.14 36.35 -20.58
C SER A 5 -16.92 34.87 -20.90
N ILE A 6 -15.65 34.45 -20.83
CA ILE A 6 -15.28 33.03 -20.77
C ILE A 6 -15.13 32.70 -19.30
N LEU A 7 -16.09 31.96 -18.73
CA LEU A 7 -15.94 31.41 -17.38
C LEU A 7 -15.03 30.18 -17.42
N THR A 8 -14.06 30.24 -16.53
CA THR A 8 -12.96 29.32 -16.25
C THR A 8 -13.42 27.93 -15.78
N SER A 9 -13.11 26.89 -16.56
CA SER A 9 -13.15 25.49 -16.14
C SER A 9 -11.74 25.03 -15.73
N VAL A 10 -11.40 25.22 -14.45
CA VAL A 10 -10.17 24.63 -13.86
C VAL A 10 -10.51 24.11 -12.46
N PHE A 11 -11.07 22.90 -12.36
CA PHE A 11 -11.03 22.10 -11.13
C PHE A 11 -11.44 20.63 -11.41
N ALA A 12 -10.59 19.86 -12.09
CA ALA A 12 -10.81 18.40 -12.25
C ALA A 12 -9.53 17.57 -12.46
N LEU A 13 -8.34 18.07 -12.07
CA LEU A 13 -7.08 17.34 -12.27
C LEU A 13 -6.69 16.43 -11.09
N ALA A 14 -7.40 16.49 -9.96
CA ALA A 14 -7.14 15.59 -8.83
C ALA A 14 -7.74 14.18 -9.01
N SER A 15 -8.76 14.02 -9.86
CA SER A 15 -9.54 12.78 -9.99
C SER A 15 -8.95 11.75 -10.96
N ALA A 16 -8.03 12.15 -11.84
CA ALA A 16 -7.41 11.25 -12.82
C ALA A 16 -6.33 10.34 -12.18
N VAL A 17 -5.75 10.76 -11.06
CA VAL A 17 -4.65 10.03 -10.40
C VAL A 17 -5.16 8.81 -9.60
N SER A 18 -6.36 8.89 -9.02
CA SER A 18 -7.04 7.73 -8.44
C SER A 18 -7.50 6.72 -9.50
N ALA A 19 -7.70 7.16 -10.75
CA ALA A 19 -8.21 6.29 -11.82
C ALA A 19 -7.22 5.19 -12.27
N GLN A 20 -5.93 5.33 -11.97
CA GLN A 20 -4.91 4.33 -12.37
C GLN A 20 -4.72 3.22 -11.34
N CYS A 21 -4.88 3.50 -10.05
CA CYS A 21 -4.67 2.51 -9.00
C CYS A 21 -5.78 1.46 -9.03
N GLY A 22 -5.42 0.17 -9.04
CA GLY A 22 -6.41 -0.90 -9.10
C GLY A 22 -7.10 -1.06 -10.45
N SER A 23 -6.71 -0.26 -11.46
CA SER A 23 -7.18 -0.42 -12.84
C SER A 23 -6.74 -1.76 -13.46
N GLY A 24 -7.44 -2.20 -14.50
CA GLY A 24 -7.23 -3.52 -15.11
C GLY A 24 -7.63 -4.67 -14.18
N THR A 25 -6.96 -5.82 -14.32
CA THR A 25 -7.31 -7.05 -13.59
C THR A 25 -6.15 -7.47 -12.68
N PRO A 26 -6.04 -6.92 -11.45
CA PRO A 26 -5.09 -7.43 -10.47
C PRO A 26 -5.46 -8.87 -10.07
N ASP A 27 -4.47 -9.67 -9.71
CA ASP A 27 -4.64 -11.07 -9.32
C ASP A 27 -5.44 -11.22 -8.02
N ALA A 28 -5.27 -10.26 -7.10
CA ALA A 28 -6.06 -10.18 -5.87
C ALA A 28 -6.56 -8.77 -5.59
N ARG A 29 -7.69 -8.68 -4.89
CA ARG A 29 -8.32 -7.41 -4.50
C ARG A 29 -8.78 -7.46 -3.07
N VAL A 30 -8.77 -6.30 -2.40
CA VAL A 30 -9.45 -6.10 -1.12
C VAL A 30 -10.48 -5.00 -1.28
N THR A 31 -11.74 -5.33 -1.03
CA THR A 31 -12.88 -4.42 -1.07
C THR A 31 -13.60 -4.43 0.27
N SER A 32 -14.46 -3.44 0.49
CA SER A 32 -15.28 -3.34 1.71
C SER A 32 -16.73 -3.06 1.36
N SER A 33 -17.65 -3.66 2.10
CA SER A 33 -19.08 -3.34 2.06
C SER A 33 -19.59 -3.26 3.49
N GLY A 34 -20.11 -2.11 3.90
CA GLY A 34 -20.40 -1.83 5.31
C GLY A 34 -19.13 -1.97 6.18
N SER A 35 -19.19 -2.82 7.21
CA SER A 35 -18.08 -3.13 8.11
C SER A 35 -17.27 -4.36 7.71
N THR A 36 -17.63 -5.03 6.62
CA THR A 36 -16.97 -6.26 6.18
C THR A 36 -15.95 -5.96 5.09
N PHE A 37 -14.73 -6.44 5.29
CA PHE A 37 -13.66 -6.50 4.30
C PHE A 37 -13.63 -7.87 3.65
N THR A 38 -13.53 -7.88 2.33
CA THR A 38 -13.46 -9.09 1.54
C THR A 38 -12.19 -9.04 0.69
N ALA A 39 -11.37 -10.08 0.81
CA ALA A 39 -10.24 -10.29 -0.08
C ALA A 39 -10.57 -11.41 -1.07
N THR A 40 -10.38 -11.13 -2.36
CA THR A 40 -10.57 -12.11 -3.43
C THR A 40 -9.30 -12.29 -4.23
N ARG A 41 -9.10 -13.51 -4.76
CA ARG A 41 -8.09 -13.85 -5.76
C ARG A 41 -8.80 -14.42 -6.97
N GLY A 42 -8.80 -13.70 -8.09
CA GLY A 42 -9.69 -14.01 -9.21
C GLY A 42 -11.15 -14.08 -8.73
N SER A 43 -11.79 -15.24 -8.92
CA SER A 43 -13.17 -15.51 -8.48
C SER A 43 -13.29 -16.09 -7.06
N SER A 44 -12.18 -16.39 -6.38
CA SER A 44 -12.19 -17.06 -5.07
C SER A 44 -12.02 -16.07 -3.94
N THR A 45 -12.87 -16.15 -2.92
CA THR A 45 -12.70 -15.40 -1.67
C THR A 45 -11.64 -16.06 -0.80
N VAL A 46 -10.59 -15.32 -0.43
CA VAL A 46 -9.51 -15.78 0.46
C VAL A 46 -9.66 -15.24 1.88
N TYR A 47 -10.46 -14.19 2.07
CA TYR A 47 -10.84 -13.69 3.38
C TYR A 47 -12.18 -12.96 3.32
N SER A 48 -13.00 -13.08 4.36
CA SER A 48 -14.17 -12.24 4.60
C SER A 48 -14.35 -12.05 6.11
N GLY A 49 -14.39 -10.81 6.57
CA GLY A 49 -14.49 -10.49 7.99
C GLY A 49 -14.30 -9.00 8.28
N THR A 50 -14.22 -8.62 9.55
CA THR A 50 -14.14 -7.21 9.97
C THR A 50 -12.70 -6.72 10.20
N ASP A 51 -11.69 -7.60 10.17
CA ASP A 51 -10.28 -7.22 10.34
C ASP A 51 -9.68 -6.82 8.99
N TYR A 52 -9.53 -5.50 8.79
CA TYR A 52 -8.94 -4.93 7.58
C TYR A 52 -7.51 -5.39 7.32
N ARG A 53 -6.69 -5.50 8.38
CA ARG A 53 -5.30 -5.95 8.25
C ARG A 53 -5.26 -7.41 7.81
N ALA A 54 -6.11 -8.26 8.39
CA ALA A 54 -6.19 -9.67 8.02
C ALA A 54 -6.63 -9.85 6.56
N ALA A 55 -7.60 -9.04 6.09
CA ALA A 55 -8.01 -9.04 4.69
C ALA A 55 -6.84 -8.71 3.74
N ILE A 56 -6.07 -7.66 4.06
CA ILE A 56 -4.91 -7.28 3.23
C ILE A 56 -3.83 -8.36 3.26
N GLN A 57 -3.49 -8.88 4.44
CA GLN A 57 -2.45 -9.90 4.55
C GLN A 57 -2.86 -11.17 3.78
N ALA A 58 -4.10 -11.62 3.91
CA ALA A 58 -4.61 -12.77 3.15
C ALA A 58 -4.53 -12.55 1.62
N ALA A 59 -4.85 -11.34 1.14
CA ALA A 59 -4.71 -11.00 -0.27
C ALA A 59 -3.25 -11.04 -0.75
N VAL A 60 -2.32 -10.45 0.02
CA VAL A 60 -0.88 -10.43 -0.26
C VAL A 60 -0.29 -11.85 -0.23
N ASP A 61 -0.69 -12.67 0.74
CA ASP A 61 -0.21 -14.05 0.89
C ASP A 61 -0.74 -14.94 -0.22
N SER A 62 -1.94 -14.64 -0.73
CA SER A 62 -2.54 -15.42 -1.81
C SER A 62 -1.76 -15.28 -3.12
N ILE A 63 -1.18 -14.13 -3.45
CA ILE A 63 -0.53 -13.88 -4.76
C ILE A 63 0.91 -14.41 -4.85
N ASN A 64 1.39 -14.67 -6.06
CA ASN A 64 2.76 -15.13 -6.36
C ASN A 64 3.68 -13.98 -6.80
N SER A 65 4.96 -14.29 -7.04
CA SER A 65 5.90 -13.35 -7.67
C SER A 65 5.39 -12.91 -9.05
N GLY A 66 5.56 -11.62 -9.36
CA GLY A 66 5.05 -10.99 -10.59
C GLY A 66 3.56 -10.63 -10.55
N GLN A 67 2.83 -11.09 -9.54
CA GLN A 67 1.40 -10.83 -9.40
C GLN A 67 1.11 -9.58 -8.55
N ARG A 68 -0.08 -9.03 -8.76
CA ARG A 68 -0.52 -7.77 -8.17
C ARG A 68 -1.72 -7.94 -7.25
N VAL A 69 -1.64 -7.31 -6.08
CA VAL A 69 -2.77 -7.12 -5.18
C VAL A 69 -3.14 -5.63 -5.14
N SER A 70 -4.43 -5.33 -5.27
CA SER A 70 -4.94 -3.96 -5.16
C SER A 70 -5.93 -3.84 -4.00
N VAL A 71 -5.56 -3.07 -2.99
CA VAL A 71 -6.39 -2.76 -1.82
C VAL A 71 -7.22 -1.53 -2.16
N ILE A 72 -8.47 -1.76 -2.56
CA ILE A 72 -9.43 -0.72 -2.97
C ILE A 72 -10.15 -0.14 -1.75
N ALA A 73 -10.44 -0.98 -0.77
CA ALA A 73 -11.03 -0.56 0.49
C ALA A 73 -10.15 0.45 1.23
N SER A 74 -10.79 1.30 2.02
CA SER A 74 -10.12 2.15 3.01
C SER A 74 -10.41 1.62 4.41
N GLY A 75 -9.45 1.75 5.33
CA GLY A 75 -9.61 1.23 6.68
C GLY A 75 -8.39 1.50 7.55
N SER A 76 -8.49 1.12 8.82
CA SER A 76 -7.38 1.21 9.78
C SER A 76 -6.81 -0.17 10.07
N ILE A 77 -5.48 -0.28 10.10
CA ILE A 77 -4.78 -1.48 10.59
C ILE A 77 -4.33 -1.31 12.05
N GLY A 78 -4.56 -0.14 12.66
CA GLY A 78 -4.08 0.19 14.00
C GLY A 78 -2.56 0.07 14.13
N ALA A 79 -2.09 -0.36 15.31
CA ALA A 79 -0.67 -0.62 15.60
C ALA A 79 -0.22 -2.01 15.09
N SER A 80 -0.46 -2.29 13.80
CA SER A 80 -0.16 -3.56 13.15
C SER A 80 0.78 -3.39 11.96
N THR A 81 1.18 -4.51 11.34
CA THR A 81 2.06 -4.54 10.17
C THR A 81 1.50 -5.45 9.09
N ILE A 82 1.62 -5.01 7.84
CA ILE A 82 1.41 -5.81 6.63
C ILE A 82 2.78 -6.20 6.08
N SER A 83 3.02 -7.49 5.84
CA SER A 83 4.29 -7.99 5.30
C SER A 83 4.17 -8.29 3.80
N ILE A 84 5.07 -7.75 3.00
CA ILE A 84 5.14 -7.99 1.55
C ILE A 84 6.36 -8.85 1.24
N GLY A 85 6.12 -10.05 0.72
CA GLY A 85 7.17 -10.97 0.25
C GLY A 85 7.77 -10.59 -1.12
N SER A 86 8.87 -11.25 -1.49
CA SER A 86 9.61 -11.01 -2.73
C SER A 86 8.75 -11.12 -4.00
N GLY A 87 9.03 -10.25 -4.97
CA GLY A 87 8.42 -10.26 -6.30
C GLY A 87 6.96 -9.79 -6.37
N LYS A 88 6.33 -9.48 -5.23
CA LYS A 88 4.92 -9.08 -5.17
C LYS A 88 4.75 -7.60 -5.50
N ILE A 89 3.63 -7.28 -6.14
CA ILE A 89 3.22 -5.90 -6.46
C ILE A 89 2.04 -5.54 -5.54
N PHE A 90 2.23 -4.53 -4.69
CA PHE A 90 1.23 -4.09 -3.72
C PHE A 90 0.71 -2.69 -4.05
N GLU A 91 -0.61 -2.56 -4.22
CA GLU A 91 -1.27 -1.27 -4.42
C GLU A 91 -2.20 -0.95 -3.25
N GLY A 92 -1.96 0.18 -2.58
CA GLY A 92 -2.86 0.76 -1.58
C GLY A 92 -3.69 1.88 -2.20
N CYS A 93 -4.75 1.51 -2.94
CA CYS A 93 -5.61 2.47 -3.66
C CYS A 93 -6.57 3.20 -2.73
N GLY A 94 -7.12 2.50 -1.76
CA GLY A 94 -7.82 3.12 -0.64
C GLY A 94 -6.83 3.73 0.36
N THR A 95 -7.36 4.51 1.31
CA THR A 95 -6.56 5.09 2.38
C THR A 95 -6.31 4.05 3.46
N ILE A 96 -5.03 3.74 3.71
CA ILE A 96 -4.61 2.90 4.84
C ILE A 96 -4.28 3.82 6.02
N ASN A 97 -5.10 3.77 7.06
CA ASN A 97 -4.85 4.46 8.31
C ASN A 97 -4.01 3.58 9.25
N VAL A 98 -2.98 4.14 9.85
CA VAL A 98 -1.98 3.40 10.62
C VAL A 98 -1.72 4.07 11.97
N SER A 99 -1.26 3.29 12.94
CA SER A 99 -0.83 3.78 14.25
C SER A 99 0.58 3.31 14.56
N SER A 100 1.23 3.97 15.52
CA SER A 100 2.61 3.69 15.87
C SER A 100 2.77 2.27 16.41
N ARG A 101 3.73 1.54 15.85
CA ARG A 101 4.19 0.25 16.33
C ARG A 101 5.71 0.30 16.44
N SER A 102 6.23 0.37 17.66
CA SER A 102 7.65 0.63 17.91
C SER A 102 8.58 -0.31 17.13
N GLY A 103 9.55 0.27 16.43
CA GLY A 103 10.54 -0.45 15.62
C GLY A 103 10.00 -1.15 14.38
N ARG A 104 8.71 -0.95 14.03
CA ARG A 104 8.06 -1.60 12.89
C ARG A 104 7.49 -0.60 11.89
N GLY A 105 7.46 -1.03 10.64
CA GLY A 105 6.67 -0.45 9.58
C GLY A 105 5.19 -0.84 9.68
N ALA A 106 4.31 0.07 9.26
CA ALA A 106 2.92 -0.27 9.00
C ALA A 106 2.82 -1.22 7.80
N ILE A 107 3.66 -1.01 6.79
CA ILE A 107 3.92 -1.97 5.72
C ILE A 107 5.42 -2.25 5.69
N GLU A 108 5.80 -3.53 5.68
CA GLU A 108 7.19 -3.96 5.71
C GLU A 108 7.54 -4.93 4.59
N SER A 109 8.79 -4.84 4.15
CA SER A 109 9.42 -5.90 3.37
C SER A 109 10.82 -6.12 3.93
N VAL A 110 11.13 -7.35 4.33
CA VAL A 110 12.35 -7.69 5.07
C VAL A 110 13.04 -8.87 4.42
N ASN A 111 14.30 -8.71 4.03
CA ASN A 111 15.13 -9.70 3.32
C ASN A 111 14.45 -10.20 2.03
N THR A 112 13.91 -9.26 1.24
CA THR A 112 13.13 -9.54 0.04
C THR A 112 13.77 -8.95 -1.20
N ASN A 113 13.33 -9.41 -2.37
CA ASN A 113 13.81 -8.88 -3.65
C ASN A 113 12.62 -8.52 -4.55
N ASN A 114 12.78 -7.50 -5.38
CA ASN A 114 11.85 -7.15 -6.47
C ASN A 114 10.41 -6.83 -6.01
N VAL A 115 10.27 -6.21 -4.83
CA VAL A 115 8.98 -5.73 -4.35
C VAL A 115 8.62 -4.41 -5.03
N GLN A 116 7.35 -4.26 -5.40
CA GLN A 116 6.86 -3.05 -6.07
C GLN A 116 5.65 -2.47 -5.33
N ILE A 117 5.65 -1.16 -5.12
CA ILE A 117 4.52 -0.41 -4.56
C ILE A 117 4.24 0.77 -5.49
N PRO A 118 3.48 0.59 -6.58
CA PRO A 118 3.29 1.65 -7.58
C PRO A 118 2.34 2.75 -7.10
N PHE A 119 1.42 2.43 -6.19
CA PHE A 119 0.48 3.39 -5.60
C PHE A 119 0.24 3.09 -4.13
N LEU A 120 0.27 4.12 -3.29
CA LEU A 120 -0.09 4.01 -1.88
C LEU A 120 -0.61 5.34 -1.36
N THR A 121 -1.75 5.32 -0.68
CA THR A 121 -2.23 6.42 0.16
C THR A 121 -2.27 5.99 1.62
N MET A 122 -1.55 6.72 2.47
CA MET A 122 -1.42 6.41 3.89
C MET A 122 -1.69 7.63 4.78
N THR A 123 -2.39 7.42 5.90
CA THR A 123 -2.63 8.42 6.94
C THR A 123 -2.30 7.89 8.33
N GLY A 124 -2.09 8.78 9.29
CA GLY A 124 -1.96 8.42 10.71
C GLY A 124 -0.57 8.72 11.28
N SER A 125 -0.18 7.99 12.33
CA SER A 125 1.03 8.26 13.12
C SER A 125 1.90 7.00 13.28
N PRO A 126 2.45 6.44 12.19
CA PRO A 126 3.27 5.24 12.27
C PRO A 126 4.60 5.48 12.99
N TYR A 127 5.32 4.41 13.35
CA TYR A 127 6.74 4.53 13.68
C TYR A 127 7.54 4.66 12.37
N PHE A 128 7.37 3.69 11.46
CA PHE A 128 7.68 3.81 10.04
C PHE A 128 6.41 3.55 9.21
N GLY A 129 6.08 4.39 8.23
CA GLY A 129 4.98 4.09 7.31
C GLY A 129 5.31 2.87 6.45
N LEU A 130 6.41 2.96 5.72
CA LEU A 130 7.03 1.88 4.96
C LEU A 130 8.40 1.56 5.57
N ARG A 131 8.68 0.27 5.82
CA ARG A 131 10.02 -0.18 6.20
C ARG A 131 10.54 -1.29 5.30
N PHE A 132 11.72 -1.05 4.74
CA PHE A 132 12.45 -1.96 3.87
C PHE A 132 13.80 -2.27 4.50
N TYR A 133 14.04 -3.53 4.85
CA TYR A 133 15.28 -3.96 5.48
C TYR A 133 15.87 -5.11 4.70
N GLY A 134 17.10 -4.98 4.19
CA GLY A 134 17.69 -6.02 3.34
C GLY A 134 16.91 -6.24 2.04
N THR A 135 16.15 -5.24 1.58
CA THR A 135 15.37 -5.33 0.35
C THR A 135 16.19 -4.87 -0.85
N SER A 136 16.25 -5.69 -1.90
CA SER A 136 16.85 -5.29 -3.19
C SER A 136 15.80 -5.19 -4.29
N GLY A 137 16.08 -4.42 -5.34
CA GLY A 137 15.15 -4.26 -6.47
C GLY A 137 13.80 -3.61 -6.12
N LEU A 138 13.73 -2.85 -5.02
CA LEU A 138 12.52 -2.13 -4.61
C LEU A 138 12.12 -1.08 -5.66
N ARG A 139 10.85 -1.06 -6.05
CA ARG A 139 10.27 -0.01 -6.92
C ARG A 139 9.10 0.67 -6.22
N LEU A 140 9.21 1.97 -6.00
CA LEU A 140 8.13 2.80 -5.47
C LEU A 140 7.63 3.73 -6.57
N GLY A 141 6.31 3.82 -6.72
CA GLY A 141 5.67 4.75 -7.62
C GLY A 141 5.18 6.00 -6.87
N ARG A 142 3.88 6.31 -7.03
CA ARG A 142 3.26 7.45 -6.37
C ARG A 142 2.85 7.07 -4.95
N ILE A 143 3.55 7.64 -3.98
CA ILE A 143 3.30 7.42 -2.56
C ILE A 143 2.81 8.72 -1.93
N THR A 144 1.55 8.73 -1.50
CA THR A 144 0.93 9.85 -0.79
C THR A 144 0.86 9.54 0.69
N MET A 145 1.56 10.33 1.50
CA MET A 145 1.58 10.17 2.95
C MET A 145 1.10 11.46 3.61
N ASN A 146 0.00 11.36 4.35
CA ASN A 146 -0.51 12.43 5.19
C ASN A 146 -0.39 12.00 6.66
N LEU A 147 0.81 12.17 7.21
CA LEU A 147 1.18 11.66 8.52
C LEU A 147 1.17 12.78 9.55
N SER A 148 0.65 12.49 10.75
CA SER A 148 0.68 13.42 11.88
C SER A 148 1.92 13.26 12.76
N ALA A 149 2.62 12.12 12.67
CA ALA A 149 3.88 11.85 13.37
C ALA A 149 4.65 10.68 12.72
N GLY A 150 5.89 10.48 13.17
CA GLY A 150 6.74 9.36 12.76
C GLY A 150 7.49 9.59 11.45
N LEU A 151 8.05 8.50 10.91
CA LEU A 151 8.82 8.53 9.67
C LEU A 151 8.03 7.88 8.54
N GLY A 152 7.99 8.51 7.37
CA GLY A 152 7.28 7.98 6.21
C GLY A 152 7.89 6.69 5.70
N ILE A 153 9.15 6.72 5.28
CA ILE A 153 9.84 5.58 4.67
C ILE A 153 11.20 5.38 5.32
N ARG A 154 11.50 4.13 5.72
CA ARG A 154 12.82 3.71 6.19
C ARG A 154 13.34 2.57 5.34
N SER A 155 14.43 2.81 4.60
CA SER A 155 15.21 1.76 3.97
C SER A 155 16.51 1.53 4.72
N SER A 156 16.97 0.29 4.81
CA SER A 156 18.27 -0.06 5.39
C SER A 156 18.81 -1.31 4.69
N PRO A 157 20.12 -1.37 4.37
CA PRO A 157 20.71 -2.58 3.85
C PRO A 157 20.57 -3.71 4.89
N ALA A 158 20.58 -4.95 4.44
CA ALA A 158 20.83 -6.05 5.35
C ALA A 158 22.23 -5.81 5.93
N THR A 159 22.38 -5.84 7.25
CA THR A 159 23.71 -5.90 7.84
C THR A 159 24.41 -7.11 7.24
N ALA A 160 25.35 -6.88 6.33
CA ALA A 160 26.25 -7.93 5.89
C ALA A 160 26.96 -8.43 7.13
N ALA A 161 26.82 -9.72 7.46
CA ALA A 161 27.74 -10.34 8.40
C ALA A 161 29.13 -10.09 7.83
N ARG A 162 29.89 -9.19 8.47
CA ARG A 162 31.27 -8.91 8.08
C ARG A 162 31.99 -10.26 8.13
N PRO A 163 32.51 -10.80 7.01
CA PRO A 163 33.32 -12.01 7.10
C PRO A 163 34.48 -11.67 8.03
N ALA A 164 34.66 -12.45 9.09
CA ALA A 164 35.85 -12.37 9.89
C ALA A 164 37.02 -12.70 8.95
N SER A 165 37.85 -11.69 8.70
CA SER A 165 39.16 -11.82 8.03
C SER A 165 40.10 -12.64 8.89
#